data_AF-A0A1T4MNQ3-F1
#
_entry.id   AF-A0A1T4MNQ3-F1
#
_cell.length_a   1.000
_cell.length_b   1.000
_cell.length_c   1.000
_cell.angle_alpha   90.00
_cell.angle_beta   90.00
_cell.angle_gamma   90.00
#
_symmetry.space_group_name_H-M   'P 1'
#
loop_
_entity.id
_entity.type
_entity.pdbx_description
1 polymer ?
#
loop_
_entity_poly.entity_id
_entity_poly.type
_entity_poly.pdbx_seq_one_letter_code
_entity_poly.pdbx_strand_id
1 'polypeptide(L)'
;METEEFQAIIYGLLEEISFCKKMEFKENEVQRECRDIDEFKKFKQELSEFEEELAKFINDRIYEQSNDRLKKMIVKLFKTSSLNTSGRRIQRLRGRISYLNPALSKIHRLFKLNTKSNICLIGSNGSGKSSFAQYFKDSLEENIVAIPAQKLLFERASRENLIVNKEQVQRILVSSNSLKEKGVSGIMDKFSMFIAGMITEAYNNAVGKEVTDENIFKKFTAIYKELLSIDFVDIFADGQININARVLQPIINEKEILVDNLSDGEKACISFIIQVLMAPADAMIIVDEPETFLNPAVYNRLWNKLEEERKDCQFIYISHNLAFIESRNAEIYHIKEFTYPDKWEFEKISDEIPKHLAIELAGVKQNVLFCEGNDKSSFDYKIYQALFPELSVIPVGSCNEVKRYTIHHNKTSQRNTAFGLIDNDLRIDEEKEKLKENNIFTTKFLEIEMLLCDEEVIRATFDGEAIDDMDERIKEFKEKFVEKITEKQEQIIRNKDKKNYEQVLQTQMYDTKKGKEENIEVLVNKLKDITDSSEEIKAIIETKVYQSLIEICNLGHKEITGELGNKIIDSDFENKTMSKIINNGELQKKIREKYFKGYFETEKLLVPQFLNSFP
;
A
#
# COMPACT_ATOMS: atom_id res chain seq x y z
N MET A 1 1.78 36.51 11.87
CA MET A 1 0.66 36.21 12.78
C MET A 1 0.73 34.81 13.39
N GLU A 2 0.34 33.71 12.71
CA GLU A 2 0.31 32.39 13.40
C GLU A 2 1.69 31.91 13.91
N THR A 3 2.77 32.17 13.16
CA THR A 3 4.13 31.79 13.57
C THR A 3 4.66 32.61 14.75
N GLU A 4 4.43 33.92 14.77
CA GLU A 4 4.86 34.80 15.87
C GLU A 4 4.08 34.49 17.15
N GLU A 5 2.78 34.21 17.01
CA GLU A 5 1.93 33.80 18.12
C GLU A 5 2.36 32.43 18.69
N PHE A 6 2.66 31.47 17.82
CA PHE A 6 3.19 30.16 18.24
C PHE A 6 4.53 30.30 18.98
N GLN A 7 5.45 31.10 18.44
CA GLN A 7 6.73 31.40 19.09
C GLN A 7 6.52 31.99 20.48
N ALA A 8 5.63 32.97 20.63
CA ALA A 8 5.31 33.56 21.94
C ALA A 8 4.78 32.52 22.94
N ILE A 9 3.92 31.59 22.51
CA ILE A 9 3.40 30.51 23.37
C ILE A 9 4.52 29.57 23.82
N ILE A 10 5.41 29.18 22.89
CA ILE A 10 6.55 28.29 23.18
C ILE A 10 7.53 28.98 24.13
N TYR A 11 7.89 30.25 23.88
CA TYR A 11 8.78 31.00 24.77
C TYR A 11 8.20 31.10 26.19
N GLY A 12 6.91 31.43 26.33
CA GLY A 12 6.26 31.48 27.64
C GLY A 12 6.25 30.12 28.37
N LEU A 13 6.10 29.01 27.63
CA LEU A 13 6.21 27.67 28.21
C LEU A 13 7.65 27.36 28.68
N LEU A 14 8.66 27.68 27.86
CA LEU A 14 10.07 27.47 28.20
C LEU A 14 10.51 28.30 29.42
N GLU A 15 10.03 29.54 29.55
CA GLU A 15 10.26 30.36 30.73
C GLU A 15 9.63 29.74 31.99
N GLU A 16 8.41 29.20 31.87
CA GLU A 16 7.72 28.54 32.98
C GLU A 16 8.45 27.27 33.42
N ILE A 17 8.92 26.46 32.47
CA ILE A 17 9.76 25.28 32.72
C ILE A 17 11.07 25.68 33.40
N SER A 18 11.78 26.69 32.88
CA SER A 18 13.05 27.18 33.43
C SER A 18 12.90 27.67 34.87
N PHE A 19 11.83 28.40 35.16
CA PHE A 19 11.49 28.84 36.51
C PHE A 19 11.28 27.64 37.45
N CYS A 20 10.40 26.71 37.07
CA CYS A 20 10.09 25.53 37.88
C CYS A 20 11.32 24.64 38.09
N LYS A 21 12.26 24.59 37.14
CA LYS A 21 13.54 23.85 37.26
C LYS A 21 14.49 24.46 38.29
N LYS A 22 14.55 25.80 38.38
CA LYS A 22 15.40 26.54 39.33
C LYS A 22 14.83 26.58 40.76
N MET A 23 13.56 26.22 40.99
CA MET A 23 13.02 26.10 42.34
C MET A 23 13.78 25.03 43.14
N GLU A 24 14.41 25.45 44.23
CA GLU A 24 15.13 24.61 45.20
C GLU A 24 14.20 24.11 46.31
N PHE A 25 14.60 23.05 47.02
CA PHE A 25 13.83 22.40 48.10
C PHE A 25 13.80 23.23 49.40
N LYS A 26 13.36 24.49 49.36
CA LYS A 26 12.98 25.21 50.58
C LYS A 26 11.61 24.70 51.00
N GLU A 27 11.55 23.97 52.11
CA GLU A 27 10.34 23.29 52.64
C GLU A 27 9.08 24.17 52.62
N ASN A 28 9.25 25.46 52.95
CA ASN A 28 8.19 26.46 52.99
C ASN A 28 7.60 26.85 51.61
N GLU A 29 8.36 26.72 50.52
CA GLU A 29 7.90 27.00 49.15
C GLU A 29 7.24 25.76 48.52
N VAL A 30 7.75 24.57 48.84
CA VAL A 30 7.18 23.29 48.38
C VAL A 30 5.78 23.08 48.95
N GLN A 31 5.56 23.33 50.25
CA GLN A 31 4.22 23.23 50.87
C GLN A 31 3.20 24.24 50.30
N ARG A 32 3.68 25.32 49.68
CA ARG A 32 2.83 26.32 49.01
C ARG A 32 2.44 25.95 47.59
N GLU A 33 3.04 24.93 46.99
CA GLU A 33 2.81 24.54 45.58
C GLU A 33 2.40 23.06 45.43
N CYS A 34 2.90 22.17 46.29
CA CYS A 34 2.65 20.73 46.33
C CYS A 34 2.19 20.28 47.72
N ARG A 35 1.68 19.04 47.84
CA ARG A 35 1.28 18.44 49.13
C ARG A 35 2.47 18.07 49.99
N ASP A 36 3.51 17.52 49.37
CA ASP A 36 4.74 17.06 50.02
C ASP A 36 5.94 17.13 49.06
N ILE A 37 7.12 16.82 49.60
CA ILE A 37 8.40 16.83 48.88
C ILE A 37 8.47 15.74 47.81
N ASP A 38 7.81 14.60 48.02
CA ASP A 38 7.87 13.46 47.10
C ASP A 38 7.00 13.72 45.85
N GLU A 39 5.86 14.38 45.99
CA GLU A 39 5.07 14.91 44.87
C GLU A 39 5.90 15.89 44.04
N PHE A 40 6.68 16.77 44.68
CA PHE A 40 7.54 17.72 43.99
C PHE A 40 8.69 17.03 43.25
N LYS A 41 9.32 15.99 43.83
CA LYS A 41 10.33 15.17 43.13
C LYS A 41 9.74 14.49 41.90
N LYS A 42 8.55 13.89 42.03
CA LYS A 42 7.84 13.27 40.90
C LYS A 42 7.56 14.28 39.80
N PHE A 43 7.10 15.48 40.15
CA PHE A 43 6.89 16.56 39.20
C PHE A 43 8.20 16.99 38.50
N LYS A 44 9.33 17.08 39.20
CA LYS A 44 10.63 17.38 38.57
C LYS A 44 11.05 16.34 37.55
N GLN A 45 10.76 15.07 37.81
CA GLN A 45 11.00 13.98 36.85
C GLN A 45 10.09 14.14 35.62
N GLU A 46 8.78 14.29 35.82
CA GLU A 46 7.80 14.54 34.74
C GLU A 46 8.19 15.77 33.88
N LEU A 47 8.68 16.84 34.53
CA LEU A 47 9.14 18.06 33.88
C LEU A 47 10.38 17.83 33.01
N SER A 48 11.32 17.01 33.49
CA SER A 48 12.55 16.71 32.74
C SER A 48 12.26 15.84 31.52
N GLU A 49 11.42 14.82 31.66
CA GLU A 49 10.96 13.97 30.55
C GLU A 49 10.22 14.80 29.48
N PHE A 50 9.37 15.73 29.90
CA PHE A 50 8.67 16.64 28.99
C PHE A 50 9.63 17.63 28.30
N GLU A 51 10.63 18.15 29.00
CA GLU A 51 11.64 19.05 28.43
C GLU A 51 12.42 18.36 27.30
N GLU A 52 12.76 17.08 27.47
CA GLU A 52 13.40 16.28 26.42
C GLU A 52 12.51 16.10 25.18
N GLU A 53 11.25 15.74 25.36
CA GLU A 53 10.30 15.59 24.24
C GLU A 53 10.01 16.92 23.53
N LEU A 54 9.85 18.02 24.29
CA LEU A 54 9.69 19.36 23.73
C LEU A 54 10.95 19.81 22.97
N ALA A 55 12.15 19.50 23.49
CA ALA A 55 13.40 19.79 22.81
C ALA A 55 13.53 19.01 21.50
N LYS A 56 13.16 17.72 21.45
CA LYS A 56 13.10 16.94 20.20
C LYS A 56 12.16 17.61 19.20
N PHE A 57 10.94 17.95 19.62
CA PHE A 57 9.96 18.63 18.77
C PHE A 57 10.51 19.93 18.14
N ILE A 58 11.21 20.75 18.93
CA ILE A 58 11.81 22.01 18.47
C ILE A 58 13.02 21.75 17.56
N ASN A 59 13.94 20.86 17.96
CA ASN A 59 15.18 20.58 17.23
C ASN A 59 14.90 19.95 15.86
N ASP A 60 13.91 19.07 15.78
CA ASP A 60 13.46 18.46 14.52
C ASP A 60 12.70 19.46 13.63
N ARG A 61 12.48 20.70 14.11
CA ARG A 61 11.77 21.78 13.40
C ARG A 61 10.40 21.34 12.89
N ILE A 62 9.68 20.56 13.71
CA ILE A 62 8.43 19.92 13.31
C ILE A 62 7.41 20.98 12.90
N TYR A 63 7.25 22.05 13.69
CA TYR A 63 6.30 23.10 13.37
C TYR A 63 6.64 23.77 12.03
N GLU A 64 7.89 24.16 11.79
CA GLU A 64 8.29 24.87 10.57
C GLU A 64 8.11 24.01 9.32
N GLN A 65 8.49 22.72 9.41
CA GLN A 65 8.43 21.76 8.32
C GLN A 65 7.01 21.20 8.09
N SER A 66 6.10 21.35 9.06
CA SER A 66 4.72 20.90 8.96
C SER A 66 3.94 21.59 7.84
N ASN A 67 3.03 20.85 7.22
CA ASN A 67 2.00 21.40 6.34
C ASN A 67 1.04 22.30 7.14
N ASP A 68 0.20 23.06 6.43
CA ASP A 68 -0.69 24.06 7.05
C ASP A 68 -1.70 23.42 8.03
N ARG A 69 -2.17 22.20 7.74
CA ARG A 69 -3.11 21.46 8.59
C ARG A 69 -2.47 21.09 9.93
N LEU A 70 -1.28 20.49 9.89
CA LEU A 70 -0.54 20.09 11.08
C LEU A 70 -0.09 21.32 11.89
N LYS A 71 0.29 22.43 11.23
CA LYS A 71 0.56 23.72 11.89
C LYS A 71 -0.64 24.23 12.67
N LYS A 72 -1.82 24.30 12.06
CA LYS A 72 -3.06 24.72 12.74
C LYS A 72 -3.36 23.84 13.95
N MET A 73 -3.20 22.51 13.81
CA MET A 73 -3.39 21.56 14.90
C MET A 73 -2.42 21.80 16.06
N ILE A 74 -1.13 21.99 15.76
CA ILE A 74 -0.09 22.31 16.75
C ILE A 74 -0.44 23.62 17.48
N VAL A 75 -0.75 24.69 16.75
CA VAL A 75 -1.10 25.99 17.35
C VAL A 75 -2.30 25.86 18.28
N LYS A 76 -3.36 25.18 17.82
CA LYS A 76 -4.56 24.94 18.62
C LYS A 76 -4.23 24.14 19.89
N LEU A 77 -3.44 23.07 19.80
CA LEU A 77 -3.02 22.26 20.93
C LEU A 77 -2.33 23.11 22.01
N PHE A 78 -1.32 23.89 21.61
CA PHE A 78 -0.56 24.73 22.53
C PHE A 78 -1.43 25.84 23.16
N LYS A 79 -2.33 26.45 22.39
CA LYS A 79 -3.33 27.40 22.91
C LYS A 79 -4.27 26.75 23.93
N THR A 80 -4.84 25.59 23.63
CA THR A 80 -5.75 24.88 24.54
C THR A 80 -5.06 24.52 25.86
N SER A 81 -3.78 24.12 25.81
CA SER A 81 -3.01 23.87 27.02
C SER A 81 -2.93 25.10 27.94
N SER A 82 -2.92 26.31 27.38
CA SER A 82 -2.81 27.57 28.14
C SER A 82 -4.13 28.01 28.79
N LEU A 83 -5.27 27.47 28.38
CA LEU A 83 -6.60 27.86 28.86
C LEU A 83 -7.01 27.16 30.16
N ASN A 84 -6.43 25.99 30.47
CA ASN A 84 -6.70 25.25 31.71
C ASN A 84 -5.72 25.65 32.83
N THR A 85 -5.78 26.91 33.28
CA THR A 85 -4.79 27.51 34.19
C THR A 85 -5.33 27.92 35.56
N SER A 86 -6.36 27.25 36.07
CA SER A 86 -6.80 27.43 37.46
C SER A 86 -5.90 26.62 38.41
N GLY A 87 -5.26 27.28 39.38
CA GLY A 87 -4.46 26.61 40.41
C GLY A 87 -3.08 27.23 40.64
N ARG A 88 -2.30 26.59 41.52
CA ARG A 88 -0.92 26.98 41.84
C ARG A 88 0.01 26.74 40.64
N ARG A 89 1.16 27.41 40.56
CA ARG A 89 2.02 27.42 39.37
C ARG A 89 2.45 26.01 38.95
N ILE A 90 2.86 25.16 39.90
CA ILE A 90 3.24 23.77 39.60
C ILE A 90 2.05 22.95 39.11
N GLN A 91 0.88 23.10 39.72
CA GLN A 91 -0.33 22.38 39.31
C GLN A 91 -0.76 22.74 37.89
N ARG A 92 -0.67 24.03 37.53
CA ARG A 92 -0.95 24.51 36.17
C ARG A 92 0.02 23.91 35.17
N LEU A 93 1.33 24.00 35.42
CA LEU A 93 2.34 23.45 34.52
C LEU A 93 2.22 21.92 34.41
N ARG A 94 1.95 21.21 35.52
CA ARG A 94 1.71 19.77 35.50
C ARG A 94 0.49 19.40 34.67
N GLY A 95 -0.60 20.17 34.78
CA GLY A 95 -1.78 20.01 33.92
C GLY A 95 -1.43 20.19 32.44
N ARG A 96 -0.66 21.24 32.10
CA ARG A 96 -0.16 21.46 30.73
C ARG A 96 0.69 20.30 30.24
N ILE A 97 1.63 19.81 31.03
CA ILE A 97 2.50 18.67 30.70
C ILE A 97 1.66 17.42 30.44
N SER A 98 0.70 17.11 31.32
CA SER A 98 -0.16 15.94 31.18
C SER A 98 -1.00 15.94 29.90
N TYR A 99 -1.30 17.13 29.37
CA TYR A 99 -2.01 17.31 28.11
C TYR A 99 -1.06 17.31 26.90
N LEU A 100 0.05 18.06 26.97
CA LEU A 100 0.96 18.27 25.85
C LEU A 100 1.86 17.06 25.59
N ASN A 101 2.37 16.39 26.61
CA ASN A 101 3.32 15.30 26.43
C ASN A 101 2.79 14.16 25.52
N PRO A 102 1.60 13.57 25.78
CA PRO A 102 1.05 12.55 24.89
C PRO A 102 0.71 13.08 23.49
N ALA A 103 0.31 14.34 23.37
CA ALA A 103 -0.01 14.96 22.07
C ALA A 103 1.25 15.24 21.23
N LEU A 104 2.36 15.64 21.85
CA LEU A 104 3.64 15.81 21.16
C LEU A 104 4.11 14.50 20.53
N SER A 105 4.01 13.38 21.26
CA SER A 105 4.33 12.06 20.73
C SER A 105 3.47 11.72 19.50
N LYS A 106 2.18 12.04 19.53
CA LYS A 106 1.24 11.83 18.41
C LYS A 106 1.58 12.69 17.20
N ILE A 107 1.84 13.98 17.43
CA ILE A 107 2.29 14.91 16.39
C ILE A 107 3.59 14.42 15.75
N HIS A 108 4.56 13.96 16.53
CA HIS A 108 5.81 13.37 16.01
C HIS A 108 5.53 12.21 15.05
N ARG A 109 4.58 11.32 15.37
CA ARG A 109 4.21 10.21 14.49
C ARG A 109 3.49 10.68 13.23
N LEU A 110 2.56 11.63 13.34
CA LEU A 110 1.86 12.20 12.18
C LEU A 110 2.77 13.03 11.29
N PHE A 111 3.79 13.67 11.86
CA PHE A 111 4.78 14.44 11.12
C PHE A 111 5.57 13.55 10.14
N LYS A 112 5.77 12.26 10.46
CA LYS A 112 6.35 11.30 9.51
C LYS A 112 5.47 11.06 8.26
N LEU A 113 4.19 11.45 8.33
CA LEU A 113 3.19 11.36 7.26
C LEU A 113 2.77 12.77 6.78
N ASN A 114 3.67 13.75 6.89
CA ASN A 114 3.40 15.16 6.59
C ASN A 114 3.30 15.45 5.08
N THR A 115 2.17 15.07 4.48
CA THR A 115 1.78 15.44 3.10
C THR A 115 0.43 16.16 3.10
N LYS A 116 0.13 16.89 2.02
CA LYS A 116 -1.19 17.51 1.78
C LYS A 116 -2.22 16.51 1.25
N SER A 117 -1.75 15.49 0.54
CA SER A 117 -2.57 14.47 -0.12
C SER A 117 -3.18 13.48 0.89
N ASN A 118 -4.21 12.76 0.49
CA ASN A 118 -4.66 11.57 1.21
C ASN A 118 -3.55 10.51 1.23
N ILE A 119 -3.61 9.60 2.20
CA ILE A 119 -2.57 8.59 2.42
C ILE A 119 -3.21 7.20 2.46
N CYS A 120 -2.57 6.24 1.81
CA CYS A 120 -2.82 4.81 2.01
C CYS A 120 -1.64 4.20 2.77
N LEU A 121 -1.89 3.79 4.01
CA LEU A 121 -0.95 3.05 4.85
C LEU A 121 -1.08 1.55 4.59
N ILE A 122 0.02 0.96 4.14
CA ILE A 122 0.13 -0.47 3.86
C ILE A 122 1.21 -1.12 4.71
N GLY A 123 1.21 -2.45 4.77
CA GLY A 123 2.27 -3.22 5.40
C GLY A 123 1.88 -4.68 5.59
N SER A 124 2.86 -5.52 5.91
CA SER A 124 2.63 -6.95 6.13
C SER A 124 1.69 -7.22 7.32
N ASN A 125 1.22 -8.45 7.46
CA ASN A 125 0.55 -8.87 8.68
C ASN A 125 1.48 -8.70 9.89
N GLY A 126 0.94 -8.16 10.99
CA GLY A 126 1.72 -7.84 12.18
C GLY A 126 2.53 -6.54 12.12
N SER A 127 2.49 -5.77 11.03
CA SER A 127 3.23 -4.49 10.92
C SER A 127 2.67 -3.36 11.79
N GLY A 128 1.70 -3.60 12.68
CA GLY A 128 1.12 -2.57 13.54
C GLY A 128 0.10 -1.64 12.86
N LYS A 129 -0.50 -2.04 11.72
CA LYS A 129 -1.58 -1.30 11.02
C LYS A 129 -2.76 -0.94 11.93
N SER A 130 -3.46 -1.93 12.48
CA SER A 130 -4.57 -1.69 13.40
C SER A 130 -4.12 -1.04 14.71
N SER A 131 -2.87 -1.30 15.15
CA SER A 131 -2.28 -0.61 16.30
C SER A 131 -2.13 0.89 16.05
N PHE A 132 -1.82 1.31 14.82
CA PHE A 132 -1.74 2.72 14.44
C PHE A 132 -3.11 3.39 14.57
N ALA A 133 -4.16 2.84 13.96
CA ALA A 133 -5.52 3.38 14.13
C ALA A 133 -5.96 3.42 15.59
N GLN A 134 -5.70 2.36 16.35
CA GLN A 134 -6.06 2.28 17.77
C GLN A 134 -5.30 3.30 18.63
N TYR A 135 -4.04 3.59 18.31
CA TYR A 135 -3.22 4.59 19.01
C TYR A 135 -3.82 6.00 18.90
N PHE A 136 -4.41 6.34 17.76
CA PHE A 136 -5.05 7.64 17.52
C PHE A 136 -6.52 7.72 17.96
N LYS A 137 -7.15 6.59 18.28
CA LYS A 137 -8.55 6.52 18.76
C LYS A 137 -8.80 7.19 20.11
N ASP A 138 -7.77 7.30 20.95
CA ASP A 138 -7.78 8.07 22.19
C ASP A 138 -6.90 9.30 22.04
N SER A 139 -7.13 10.09 20.98
CA SER A 139 -6.44 11.36 20.83
C SER A 139 -7.03 12.38 21.82
N LEU A 140 -6.16 13.08 22.54
CA LEU A 140 -6.54 14.28 23.30
C LEU A 140 -6.71 15.48 22.36
N GLU A 141 -6.55 15.25 21.05
CA GLU A 141 -6.45 16.24 19.99
C GLU A 141 -7.77 16.29 19.23
N GLU A 142 -8.50 17.39 19.38
CA GLU A 142 -9.83 17.58 18.78
C GLU A 142 -9.89 17.43 17.25
N ASN A 143 -8.76 17.37 16.55
CA ASN A 143 -8.70 17.34 15.10
C ASN A 143 -8.26 15.98 14.53
N ILE A 144 -8.09 14.94 15.36
CA ILE A 144 -7.79 13.59 14.89
C ILE A 144 -8.99 12.69 15.14
N VAL A 145 -9.53 12.11 14.08
CA VAL A 145 -10.67 11.18 14.13
C VAL A 145 -10.18 9.81 13.67
N ALA A 146 -10.33 8.79 14.51
CA ALA A 146 -10.02 7.41 14.14
C ALA A 146 -11.29 6.59 14.02
N ILE A 147 -11.61 6.14 12.81
CA ILE A 147 -12.72 5.26 12.49
C ILE A 147 -12.17 3.82 12.44
N PRO A 148 -12.43 2.98 13.46
CA PRO A 148 -11.91 1.61 13.50
C PRO A 148 -12.68 0.69 12.54
N ALA A 149 -12.09 -0.46 12.21
CA ALA A 149 -12.78 -1.57 11.57
C ALA A 149 -13.97 -2.00 12.47
N GLN A 150 -15.19 -1.67 12.05
CA GLN A 150 -16.38 -1.78 12.90
C GLN A 150 -16.71 -3.26 13.18
N LYS A 151 -17.36 -3.59 14.29
CA LYS A 151 -17.72 -5.01 14.58
C LYS A 151 -19.16 -5.21 15.04
N LEU A 152 -19.82 -4.18 15.56
CA LEU A 152 -21.18 -4.25 16.09
C LEU A 152 -21.86 -2.89 15.87
N LEU A 153 -22.99 -2.86 15.15
CA LEU A 153 -23.81 -1.67 14.91
C LEU A 153 -25.24 -2.01 15.28
N PHE A 154 -25.70 -1.52 16.44
CA PHE A 154 -27.04 -1.77 16.93
C PHE A 154 -27.73 -0.44 17.26
N GLU A 155 -28.87 -0.18 16.65
CA GLU A 155 -29.64 1.02 16.93
C GLU A 155 -30.61 0.76 18.08
N ARG A 156 -30.16 0.97 19.31
CA ARG A 156 -31.04 0.83 20.49
C ARG A 156 -31.88 2.07 20.80
N ALA A 157 -31.43 3.26 20.39
CA ALA A 157 -31.94 4.51 20.95
C ALA A 157 -33.06 5.19 20.14
N SER A 158 -33.49 4.65 19.00
CA SER A 158 -34.57 5.21 18.17
C SER A 158 -35.97 5.13 18.83
N ARG A 159 -36.07 4.79 20.12
CA ARG A 159 -37.33 4.76 20.89
C ARG A 159 -37.43 5.82 21.99
N GLU A 160 -36.37 6.59 22.28
CA GLU A 160 -36.40 7.68 23.27
C GLU A 160 -35.81 8.96 22.66
N ASN A 161 -36.28 10.14 23.11
CA ASN A 161 -35.86 11.47 22.63
C ASN A 161 -34.38 11.78 22.95
N LEU A 162 -33.44 11.03 22.39
CA LEU A 162 -32.01 11.23 22.60
C LEU A 162 -31.58 12.49 21.84
N ILE A 163 -31.18 13.51 22.60
CA ILE A 163 -30.63 14.76 22.06
C ILE A 163 -29.13 14.75 22.32
N VAL A 164 -28.34 14.70 21.25
CA VAL A 164 -26.88 14.75 21.28
C VAL A 164 -26.45 15.94 20.43
N ASN A 165 -25.68 16.88 20.98
CA ASN A 165 -25.18 17.99 20.19
C ASN A 165 -23.93 17.61 19.38
N LYS A 166 -23.55 18.47 18.43
CA LYS A 166 -22.40 18.25 17.55
C LYS A 166 -21.10 18.08 18.32
N GLU A 167 -20.89 18.89 19.36
CA GLU A 167 -19.67 18.85 20.19
C GLU A 167 -19.54 17.51 20.93
N GLN A 168 -20.66 16.93 21.40
CA GLN A 168 -20.68 15.61 22.01
C GLN A 168 -20.31 14.52 21.00
N VAL A 169 -20.86 14.57 19.78
CA VAL A 169 -20.48 13.62 18.70
C VAL A 169 -18.99 13.72 18.39
N GLN A 170 -18.48 14.94 18.22
CA GLN A 170 -17.06 15.17 17.92
C GLN A 170 -16.14 14.66 19.04
N ARG A 171 -16.54 14.80 20.31
CA ARG A 171 -15.81 14.21 21.45
C ARG A 171 -15.78 12.68 21.40
N ILE A 172 -16.85 12.03 20.94
CA ILE A 172 -16.93 10.56 20.81
C ILE A 172 -16.05 10.06 19.64
N LEU A 173 -15.96 10.85 18.56
CA LEU A 173 -15.10 10.58 17.41
C LEU A 173 -13.61 10.66 17.77
N VAL A 174 -13.25 11.60 18.65
CA VAL A 174 -11.86 11.90 19.04
C VAL A 174 -11.38 11.05 20.23
N SER A 175 -12.27 10.74 21.19
CA SER A 175 -11.93 10.07 22.45
C SER A 175 -12.92 8.96 22.81
N SER A 176 -12.41 7.72 22.94
CA SER A 176 -13.22 6.57 23.35
C SER A 176 -13.51 6.51 24.86
N ASN A 177 -12.69 7.18 25.67
CA ASN A 177 -12.82 7.24 27.14
C ASN A 177 -13.88 8.24 27.64
N SER A 178 -14.40 9.11 26.78
CA SER A 178 -15.42 10.14 27.11
C SER A 178 -16.72 9.58 27.71
N LEU A 179 -17.01 8.28 27.53
CA LEU A 179 -18.19 7.61 28.09
C LEU A 179 -18.01 7.13 29.53
N LYS A 180 -16.78 7.06 30.07
CA LYS A 180 -16.53 6.56 31.44
C LYS A 180 -16.71 7.60 32.53
N GLU A 181 -16.64 8.91 32.23
CA GLU A 181 -16.51 9.95 33.26
C GLU A 181 -17.80 10.59 33.77
N LYS A 182 -18.99 10.24 33.28
CA LYS A 182 -20.24 10.86 33.77
C LYS A 182 -21.43 9.92 33.86
N GLY A 183 -21.33 8.78 34.55
CA GLY A 183 -22.52 8.03 35.01
C GLY A 183 -23.57 7.66 33.95
N VAL A 184 -23.24 7.75 32.65
CA VAL A 184 -24.05 7.25 31.54
C VAL A 184 -23.75 5.76 31.52
N SER A 185 -24.58 5.01 32.24
CA SER A 185 -24.48 3.57 32.37
C SER A 185 -24.28 2.90 31.00
N GLY A 186 -23.41 1.90 30.96
CA GLY A 186 -22.94 1.21 29.76
C GLY A 186 -24.00 0.40 28.99
N ILE A 187 -25.03 1.08 28.45
CA ILE A 187 -26.13 0.50 27.67
C ILE A 187 -26.32 1.19 26.31
N MET A 188 -25.77 2.39 26.08
CA MET A 188 -25.99 3.17 24.85
C MET A 188 -24.91 2.92 23.80
N ASP A 189 -25.32 2.51 22.59
CA ASP A 189 -24.41 2.22 21.48
C ASP A 189 -23.96 3.51 20.75
N LYS A 190 -22.69 3.60 20.37
CA LYS A 190 -22.12 4.78 19.69
C LYS A 190 -22.84 5.11 18.39
N PHE A 191 -23.28 4.07 17.68
CA PHE A 191 -24.03 4.21 16.44
C PHE A 191 -25.31 5.02 16.63
N SER A 192 -26.05 4.77 17.71
CA SER A 192 -27.25 5.52 18.05
C SER A 192 -26.95 7.00 18.36
N MET A 193 -25.82 7.28 19.02
CA MET A 193 -25.40 8.66 19.33
C MET A 193 -25.03 9.44 18.06
N PHE A 194 -24.44 8.78 17.06
CA PHE A 194 -24.13 9.39 15.78
C PHE A 194 -25.40 9.77 15.02
N ILE A 195 -26.38 8.86 14.94
CA ILE A 195 -27.67 9.13 14.30
C ILE A 195 -28.39 10.30 15.00
N ALA A 196 -28.53 10.23 16.33
CA ALA A 196 -29.18 11.28 17.12
C ALA A 196 -28.48 12.65 16.96
N GLY A 197 -27.15 12.64 16.91
CA GLY A 197 -26.36 13.85 16.73
C GLY A 197 -26.50 14.48 15.34
N MET A 198 -26.52 13.66 14.29
CA MET A 198 -26.80 14.13 12.93
C MET A 198 -28.19 14.78 12.85
N ILE A 199 -29.22 14.12 13.39
CA ILE A 199 -30.59 14.64 13.40
C ILE A 199 -30.68 15.95 14.19
N THR A 200 -30.05 16.01 15.37
CA THR A 200 -30.02 17.23 16.20
C THR A 200 -29.34 18.39 15.47
N GLU A 201 -28.19 18.13 14.83
CA GLU A 201 -27.47 19.11 14.02
C GLU A 201 -28.29 19.58 12.82
N ALA A 202 -28.98 18.66 12.14
CA ALA A 202 -29.86 18.96 11.02
C ALA A 202 -31.00 19.90 11.42
N TYR A 203 -31.62 19.68 12.58
CA TYR A 203 -32.64 20.57 13.13
C TYR A 203 -32.06 21.93 13.51
N ASN A 204 -30.95 21.97 14.24
CA ASN A 204 -30.32 23.23 14.68
C ASN A 204 -29.97 24.13 13.48
N ASN A 205 -29.49 23.53 12.39
CA ASN A 205 -29.18 24.26 11.16
C ASN A 205 -30.41 24.72 10.37
N ALA A 206 -31.58 24.13 10.62
CA ALA A 206 -32.85 24.47 9.99
C ALA A 206 -33.68 25.49 10.78
N VAL A 207 -33.39 25.74 12.07
CA VAL A 207 -34.15 26.69 12.88
C VAL A 207 -34.09 28.10 12.27
N GLY A 208 -35.26 28.60 11.83
CA GLY A 208 -35.41 29.95 11.29
C GLY A 208 -34.76 30.17 9.91
N LYS A 209 -34.45 29.10 9.17
CA LYS A 209 -33.84 29.15 7.83
C LYS A 209 -34.56 28.19 6.88
N GLU A 210 -34.51 28.48 5.58
CA GLU A 210 -34.87 27.49 4.57
C GLU A 210 -33.84 26.34 4.58
N VAL A 211 -34.32 25.11 4.49
CA VAL A 211 -33.47 23.91 4.45
C VAL A 211 -32.88 23.78 3.06
N THR A 212 -31.56 23.85 2.96
CA THR A 212 -30.83 23.66 1.70
C THR A 212 -30.15 22.30 1.65
N ASP A 213 -29.63 21.93 0.47
CA ASP A 213 -28.85 20.70 0.27
C ASP A 213 -27.55 20.65 1.09
N GLU A 214 -27.10 21.80 1.63
CA GLU A 214 -25.97 21.86 2.56
C GLU A 214 -26.30 21.31 3.96
N ASN A 215 -27.58 21.08 4.27
CA ASN A 215 -27.99 20.48 5.53
C ASN A 215 -27.44 19.05 5.65
N ILE A 216 -26.86 18.72 6.80
CA ILE A 216 -26.19 17.43 7.01
C ILE A 216 -27.09 16.21 6.76
N PHE A 217 -28.38 16.28 7.10
CA PHE A 217 -29.31 15.18 6.85
C PHE A 217 -29.62 15.04 5.36
N LYS A 218 -29.74 16.15 4.62
CA LYS A 218 -29.92 16.14 3.17
C LYS A 218 -28.69 15.56 2.46
N LYS A 219 -27.48 15.98 2.86
CA LYS A 219 -26.23 15.37 2.36
C LYS A 219 -26.17 13.87 2.63
N PHE A 220 -26.44 13.47 3.87
CA PHE A 220 -26.45 12.08 4.27
C PHE A 220 -27.41 11.23 3.42
N THR A 221 -28.67 11.66 3.30
CA THR A 221 -29.70 10.94 2.55
C THR A 221 -29.38 10.90 1.05
N ALA A 222 -28.86 11.99 0.48
CA ALA A 222 -28.44 12.03 -0.92
C ALA A 222 -27.31 11.03 -1.22
N ILE A 223 -26.24 11.04 -0.40
CA ILE A 223 -25.11 10.11 -0.55
C ILE A 223 -25.60 8.66 -0.41
N TYR A 224 -26.39 8.38 0.63
CA TYR A 224 -26.86 7.02 0.90
C TYR A 224 -27.78 6.49 -0.21
N LYS A 225 -28.72 7.32 -0.69
CA LYS A 225 -29.61 7.00 -1.81
C LYS A 225 -28.83 6.71 -3.08
N GLU A 226 -27.82 7.53 -3.40
CA GLU A 226 -26.99 7.33 -4.59
C GLU A 226 -26.21 6.01 -4.54
N LEU A 227 -25.74 5.61 -3.35
CA LEU A 227 -24.93 4.41 -3.18
C LEU A 227 -25.75 3.12 -3.14
N LEU A 228 -26.91 3.14 -2.46
CA LEU A 228 -27.65 1.93 -2.09
C LEU A 228 -29.10 1.92 -2.59
N SER A 229 -29.57 2.98 -3.25
CA SER A 229 -30.95 3.11 -3.74
C SER A 229 -32.02 2.98 -2.63
N ILE A 230 -31.66 3.34 -1.39
CA ILE A 230 -32.55 3.35 -0.23
C ILE A 230 -32.78 4.80 0.18
N ASP A 231 -34.05 5.17 0.30
CA ASP A 231 -34.49 6.47 0.80
C ASP A 231 -34.72 6.45 2.31
N PHE A 232 -34.86 7.63 2.91
CA PHE A 232 -35.27 7.80 4.29
C PHE A 232 -36.49 8.71 4.38
N VAL A 233 -37.29 8.53 5.43
CA VAL A 233 -38.35 9.48 5.79
C VAL A 233 -37.73 10.86 5.98
N ASP A 234 -38.26 11.86 5.27
CA ASP A 234 -37.77 13.22 5.36
C ASP A 234 -38.13 13.81 6.74
N ILE A 235 -37.11 14.22 7.49
CA ILE A 235 -37.30 14.87 8.79
C ILE A 235 -37.75 16.33 8.65
N PHE A 236 -37.90 16.80 7.41
CA PHE A 236 -38.46 18.09 7.05
C PHE A 236 -39.78 17.90 6.28
N ALA A 237 -40.83 18.61 6.67
CA ALA A 237 -42.11 18.68 5.95
C ALA A 237 -42.24 20.06 5.31
N ASP A 238 -42.44 20.12 3.98
CA ASP A 238 -42.53 21.38 3.21
C ASP A 238 -41.37 22.36 3.47
N GLY A 239 -40.15 21.82 3.65
CA GLY A 239 -38.94 22.61 3.95
C GLY A 239 -38.86 23.12 5.40
N GLN A 240 -39.77 22.69 6.28
CA GLN A 240 -39.79 23.03 7.70
C GLN A 240 -39.55 21.80 8.60
N ILE A 241 -39.16 22.05 9.85
CA ILE A 241 -38.90 21.03 10.87
C ILE A 241 -40.14 20.14 11.10
N ASN A 242 -40.04 18.84 10.81
CA ASN A 242 -41.08 17.88 11.18
C ASN A 242 -40.81 17.34 12.60
N ILE A 243 -41.54 17.86 13.59
CA ILE A 243 -41.37 17.49 15.00
C ILE A 243 -41.66 16.02 15.31
N ASN A 244 -42.40 15.34 14.43
CA ASN A 244 -42.78 13.93 14.58
C ASN A 244 -41.74 12.96 13.98
N ALA A 245 -40.80 13.46 13.17
CA ALA A 245 -39.80 12.65 12.47
C ALA A 245 -38.41 12.82 13.08
N ARG A 246 -38.24 12.45 14.35
CA ARG A 246 -36.96 12.52 15.08
C ARG A 246 -36.12 11.24 15.03
N VAL A 247 -36.50 10.31 14.16
CA VAL A 247 -35.89 8.99 14.04
C VAL A 247 -35.44 8.78 12.61
N LEU A 248 -34.30 8.14 12.42
CA LEU A 248 -33.85 7.72 11.10
C LEU A 248 -34.66 6.50 10.66
N GLN A 249 -35.50 6.64 9.64
CA GLN A 249 -36.35 5.56 9.15
C GLN A 249 -36.08 5.30 7.66
N PRO A 250 -35.42 4.19 7.30
CA PRO A 250 -35.25 3.78 5.91
C PRO A 250 -36.59 3.40 5.27
N ILE A 251 -36.71 3.65 3.97
CA ILE A 251 -37.86 3.27 3.13
C ILE A 251 -37.39 2.23 2.13
N ILE A 252 -37.91 1.00 2.24
CA ILE A 252 -37.65 -0.11 1.31
C ILE A 252 -38.98 -0.64 0.80
N ASN A 253 -39.14 -0.72 -0.53
CA ASN A 253 -40.38 -1.17 -1.18
C ASN A 253 -41.62 -0.42 -0.66
N GLU A 254 -41.52 0.92 -0.57
CA GLU A 254 -42.57 1.83 -0.08
C GLU A 254 -42.98 1.59 1.39
N LYS A 255 -42.16 0.88 2.17
CA LYS A 255 -42.39 0.62 3.59
C LYS A 255 -41.29 1.21 4.45
N GLU A 256 -41.69 1.91 5.51
CA GLU A 256 -40.80 2.33 6.58
C GLU A 256 -40.36 1.12 7.39
N ILE A 257 -39.05 0.97 7.58
CA ILE A 257 -38.45 -0.07 8.41
C ILE A 257 -37.58 0.54 9.51
N LEU A 258 -37.09 -0.30 10.42
CA LEU A 258 -36.09 0.11 11.41
C LEU A 258 -34.69 -0.02 10.83
N VAL A 259 -33.76 0.84 11.26
CA VAL A 259 -32.33 0.75 10.88
C VAL A 259 -31.75 -0.61 11.28
N ASP A 260 -32.19 -1.18 12.40
CA ASP A 260 -31.80 -2.52 12.85
C ASP A 260 -32.11 -3.64 11.85
N ASN A 261 -33.07 -3.44 10.94
CA ASN A 261 -33.42 -4.42 9.90
C ASN A 261 -32.55 -4.31 8.65
N LEU A 262 -31.68 -3.30 8.56
CA LEU A 262 -30.68 -3.21 7.49
C LEU A 262 -29.57 -4.25 7.68
N SER A 263 -28.92 -4.61 6.59
CA SER A 263 -27.70 -5.41 6.60
C SER A 263 -26.54 -4.69 7.31
N ASP A 264 -25.52 -5.44 7.73
CA ASP A 264 -24.35 -4.86 8.39
C ASP A 264 -23.59 -3.87 7.49
N GLY A 265 -23.55 -4.13 6.17
CA GLY A 265 -22.94 -3.21 5.19
C GLY A 265 -23.71 -1.91 5.03
N GLU A 266 -25.04 -1.96 5.02
CA GLU A 266 -25.92 -0.78 4.99
C GLU A 266 -25.74 0.06 6.26
N LYS A 267 -25.74 -0.57 7.45
CA LYS A 267 -25.47 0.10 8.73
C LYS A 267 -24.06 0.70 8.77
N ALA A 268 -23.05 -0.02 8.26
CA ALA A 268 -21.69 0.47 8.17
C ALA A 268 -21.61 1.72 7.28
N CYS A 269 -22.31 1.72 6.15
CA CYS A 269 -22.42 2.89 5.28
C CYS A 269 -23.03 4.09 6.01
N ILE A 270 -24.13 3.91 6.74
CA ILE A 270 -24.73 4.96 7.59
C ILE A 270 -23.67 5.51 8.55
N SER A 271 -22.99 4.61 9.26
CA SER A 271 -21.99 4.94 10.26
C SER A 271 -20.83 5.75 9.68
N PHE A 272 -20.28 5.34 8.53
CA PHE A 272 -19.17 6.04 7.88
C PHE A 272 -19.56 7.44 7.41
N ILE A 273 -20.72 7.58 6.75
CA ILE A 273 -21.18 8.88 6.25
C ILE A 273 -21.35 9.85 7.42
N ILE A 274 -22.05 9.45 8.48
CA ILE A 274 -22.30 10.33 9.63
C ILE A 274 -21.00 10.73 10.31
N GLN A 275 -20.10 9.78 10.58
CA GLN A 275 -18.83 10.09 11.26
C GLN A 275 -17.98 11.08 10.47
N VAL A 276 -17.93 10.95 9.14
CA VAL A 276 -17.15 11.86 8.29
C VAL A 276 -17.82 13.23 8.15
N LEU A 277 -19.13 13.29 7.94
CA LEU A 277 -19.85 14.57 7.85
C LEU A 277 -19.83 15.34 9.18
N MET A 278 -19.84 14.64 10.32
CA MET A 278 -19.79 15.23 11.66
C MET A 278 -18.36 15.54 12.14
N ALA A 279 -17.32 15.08 11.45
CA ALA A 279 -15.94 15.28 11.87
C ALA A 279 -15.60 16.78 11.96
N PRO A 280 -14.74 17.20 12.91
CA PRO A 280 -14.29 18.59 13.02
C PRO A 280 -13.69 19.13 11.72
N ALA A 281 -13.71 20.46 11.54
CA ALA A 281 -13.08 21.09 10.40
C ALA A 281 -11.56 20.88 10.41
N ASP A 282 -10.95 20.76 9.23
CA ASP A 282 -9.50 20.52 9.05
C ASP A 282 -9.01 19.20 9.72
N ALA A 283 -9.88 18.23 9.98
CA ALA A 283 -9.53 17.00 10.69
C ALA A 283 -8.65 16.05 9.86
N MET A 284 -7.80 15.28 10.56
CA MET A 284 -7.15 14.10 10.01
C MET A 284 -7.98 12.86 10.36
N ILE A 285 -8.59 12.25 9.36
CA ILE A 285 -9.50 11.12 9.49
C ILE A 285 -8.73 9.85 9.15
N ILE A 286 -8.40 9.06 10.17
CA ILE A 286 -7.76 7.76 10.05
C ILE A 286 -8.86 6.70 9.95
N VAL A 287 -8.87 5.92 8.87
CA VAL A 287 -9.88 4.90 8.63
C VAL A 287 -9.22 3.53 8.55
N ASP A 288 -9.57 2.65 9.47
CA ASP A 288 -9.08 1.26 9.52
C ASP A 288 -10.05 0.32 8.79
N GLU A 289 -9.54 -0.37 7.78
CA GLU A 289 -10.26 -1.29 6.91
C GLU A 289 -11.53 -0.67 6.27
N PRO A 290 -11.38 0.42 5.49
CA PRO A 290 -12.48 1.19 4.86
C PRO A 290 -13.42 0.36 3.98
N GLU A 291 -12.98 -0.81 3.53
CA GLU A 291 -13.71 -1.77 2.70
C GLU A 291 -14.57 -2.77 3.50
N THR A 292 -14.37 -2.90 4.82
CA THR A 292 -15.00 -3.96 5.61
C THR A 292 -16.51 -3.83 5.60
N PHE A 293 -17.21 -4.97 5.42
CA PHE A 293 -18.68 -5.10 5.32
C PHE A 293 -19.31 -4.42 4.10
N LEU A 294 -18.54 -3.69 3.31
CA LEU A 294 -19.04 -3.01 2.11
C LEU A 294 -18.81 -3.87 0.86
N ASN A 295 -19.77 -3.84 -0.05
CA ASN A 295 -19.61 -4.44 -1.37
C ASN A 295 -18.54 -3.67 -2.17
N PRO A 296 -17.70 -4.34 -2.99
CA PRO A 296 -16.78 -3.69 -3.93
C PRO A 296 -17.37 -2.58 -4.81
N ALA A 297 -18.63 -2.71 -5.21
CA ALA A 297 -19.33 -1.67 -5.99
C ALA A 297 -19.64 -0.39 -5.17
N VAL A 298 -19.58 -0.46 -3.84
CA VAL A 298 -20.01 0.61 -2.93
C VAL A 298 -18.82 1.36 -2.32
N TYR A 299 -17.83 0.66 -1.76
CA TYR A 299 -16.80 1.34 -0.94
C TYR A 299 -16.03 2.41 -1.73
N ASN A 300 -15.70 2.16 -3.00
CA ASN A 300 -14.94 3.13 -3.81
C ASN A 300 -15.73 4.40 -4.06
N ARG A 301 -17.04 4.25 -4.33
CA ARG A 301 -17.96 5.37 -4.54
C ARG A 301 -18.20 6.13 -3.26
N LEU A 302 -18.41 5.42 -2.15
CA LEU A 302 -18.60 6.01 -0.82
C LEU A 302 -17.43 6.91 -0.45
N TRP A 303 -16.21 6.39 -0.49
CA TRP A 303 -15.03 7.15 -0.07
C TRP A 303 -14.71 8.30 -1.03
N ASN A 304 -14.94 8.13 -2.35
CA ASN A 304 -14.84 9.27 -3.30
C ASN A 304 -15.77 10.43 -2.92
N LYS A 305 -17.03 10.12 -2.59
CA LYS A 305 -18.03 11.12 -2.19
C LYS A 305 -17.66 11.80 -0.88
N LEU A 306 -17.22 11.02 0.11
CA LEU A 306 -16.83 11.54 1.41
C LEU A 306 -15.56 12.42 1.34
N GLU A 307 -14.58 12.05 0.50
CA GLU A 307 -13.41 12.88 0.19
C GLU A 307 -13.83 14.20 -0.49
N GLU A 308 -14.84 14.15 -1.37
CA GLU A 308 -15.36 15.34 -2.05
C GLU A 308 -16.14 16.28 -1.13
N GLU A 309 -16.97 15.74 -0.24
CA GLU A 309 -17.73 16.53 0.75
C GLU A 309 -16.83 17.16 1.81
N ARG A 310 -15.70 16.51 2.14
CA ARG A 310 -14.76 16.93 3.19
C ARG A 310 -13.36 17.20 2.64
N LYS A 311 -13.28 18.06 1.61
CA LYS A 311 -12.01 18.55 1.02
C LYS A 311 -11.12 19.29 2.03
N ASP A 312 -11.69 19.77 3.13
CA ASP A 312 -10.94 20.38 4.23
C ASP A 312 -10.16 19.33 5.05
N CYS A 313 -10.63 18.08 5.10
CA CYS A 313 -10.02 16.99 5.84
C CYS A 313 -8.89 16.29 5.08
N GLN A 314 -8.05 15.56 5.82
CA GLN A 314 -7.16 14.54 5.27
C GLN A 314 -7.72 13.17 5.57
N PHE A 315 -7.61 12.26 4.61
CA PHE A 315 -7.90 10.85 4.85
C PHE A 315 -6.60 10.05 4.91
N ILE A 316 -6.46 9.25 5.96
CA ILE A 316 -5.40 8.26 6.11
C ILE A 316 -6.07 6.89 6.17
N TYR A 317 -6.06 6.18 5.05
CA TYR A 317 -6.62 4.84 4.94
C TYR A 317 -5.62 3.78 5.35
N ILE A 318 -6.05 2.84 6.17
CA ILE A 318 -5.31 1.62 6.48
C ILE A 318 -6.10 0.48 5.86
N SER A 319 -5.57 -0.12 4.81
CA SER A 319 -6.27 -1.15 4.05
C SER A 319 -5.29 -2.23 3.60
N HIS A 320 -5.79 -3.45 3.46
CA HIS A 320 -5.08 -4.55 2.81
C HIS A 320 -5.66 -4.88 1.42
N ASN A 321 -6.75 -4.21 1.01
CA ASN A 321 -7.39 -4.41 -0.26
C ASN A 321 -6.70 -3.61 -1.37
N LEU A 322 -6.00 -4.34 -2.25
CA LEU A 322 -5.30 -3.78 -3.41
C LEU A 322 -6.22 -2.91 -4.28
N ALA A 323 -7.42 -3.39 -4.61
CA ALA A 323 -8.35 -2.67 -5.46
C ALA A 323 -8.82 -1.35 -4.83
N PHE A 324 -8.98 -1.32 -3.50
CA PHE A 324 -9.28 -0.08 -2.79
C PHE A 324 -8.10 0.90 -2.89
N ILE A 325 -6.89 0.46 -2.53
CA ILE A 325 -5.69 1.30 -2.52
C ILE A 325 -5.40 1.87 -3.92
N GLU A 326 -5.50 1.05 -4.95
CA GLU A 326 -5.29 1.48 -6.34
C GLU A 326 -6.31 2.51 -6.81
N SER A 327 -7.56 2.42 -6.34
CA SER A 327 -8.61 3.38 -6.68
C SER A 327 -8.39 4.76 -6.05
N ARG A 328 -7.59 4.86 -4.98
CA ARG A 328 -7.40 6.12 -4.26
C ARG A 328 -6.40 7.02 -4.98
N ASN A 329 -6.72 8.30 -5.07
CA ASN A 329 -5.73 9.33 -5.37
C ASN A 329 -5.00 9.73 -4.08
N ALA A 330 -4.17 8.82 -3.58
CA ALA A 330 -3.45 8.95 -2.31
C ALA A 330 -1.99 8.55 -2.47
N GLU A 331 -1.13 9.15 -1.64
CA GLU A 331 0.27 8.71 -1.49
C GLU A 331 0.31 7.41 -0.71
N ILE A 332 1.18 6.48 -1.12
CA ILE A 332 1.30 5.18 -0.46
C ILE A 332 2.50 5.20 0.49
N TYR A 333 2.24 4.85 1.74
CA TYR A 333 3.24 4.73 2.79
C TYR A 333 3.24 3.31 3.34
N HIS A 334 4.41 2.69 3.36
CA HIS A 334 4.60 1.37 3.93
C HIS A 334 5.11 1.48 5.37
N ILE A 335 4.44 0.78 6.28
CA ILE A 335 4.95 0.55 7.63
C ILE A 335 6.10 -0.47 7.58
N LYS A 336 7.34 0.02 7.62
CA LYS A 336 8.56 -0.78 7.55
C LYS A 336 8.80 -1.57 8.83
N GLU A 337 8.63 -0.91 9.96
CA GLU A 337 8.90 -1.47 11.26
C GLU A 337 7.87 -0.96 12.27
N PHE A 338 7.50 -1.82 13.20
CA PHE A 338 6.67 -1.49 14.33
C PHE A 338 7.26 -2.08 15.60
N THR A 339 7.58 -1.21 16.55
CA THR A 339 7.92 -1.62 17.92
C THR A 339 6.77 -1.22 18.84
N TYR A 340 6.17 -2.24 19.46
CA TYR A 340 5.11 -2.03 20.46
C TYR A 340 5.62 -1.14 21.62
N PRO A 341 4.80 -0.24 22.17
CA PRO A 341 3.39 0.00 21.83
C PRO A 341 3.14 1.00 20.71
N ASP A 342 4.10 1.88 20.39
CA ASP A 342 3.79 3.15 19.70
C ASP A 342 4.91 3.71 18.81
N LYS A 343 5.82 2.87 18.30
CA LYS A 343 6.88 3.30 17.39
C LYS A 343 6.70 2.68 16.02
N TRP A 344 6.52 3.53 15.01
CA TRP A 344 6.44 3.15 13.61
C TRP A 344 7.53 3.85 12.80
N GLU A 345 8.12 3.10 11.89
CA GLU A 345 8.93 3.62 10.80
C GLU A 345 8.18 3.47 9.48
N PHE A 346 8.07 4.57 8.75
CA PHE A 346 7.35 4.64 7.49
C PHE A 346 8.31 4.85 6.34
N GLU A 347 7.98 4.23 5.21
CA GLU A 347 8.69 4.35 3.96
C GLU A 347 7.68 4.81 2.91
N LYS A 348 7.88 6.02 2.36
CA LYS A 348 7.06 6.49 1.24
C LYS A 348 7.43 5.67 0.01
N ILE A 349 6.43 5.08 -0.62
CA ILE A 349 6.61 4.33 -1.86
C ILE A 349 6.69 5.31 -3.02
N SER A 350 7.65 5.08 -3.92
CA SER A 350 7.82 5.87 -5.14
C SER A 350 6.67 5.65 -6.12
N ASP A 351 6.25 6.73 -6.79
CA ASP A 351 5.30 6.69 -7.91
C ASP A 351 5.93 6.10 -9.20
N GLU A 352 7.23 5.79 -9.20
CA GLU A 352 7.94 5.18 -10.34
C GLU A 352 7.57 3.71 -10.59
N ILE A 353 6.99 3.04 -9.59
CA ILE A 353 6.49 1.67 -9.71
C ILE A 353 4.96 1.66 -9.65
N PRO A 354 4.28 0.81 -10.44
CA PRO A 354 2.83 0.66 -10.35
C PRO A 354 2.37 0.34 -8.93
N LYS A 355 1.21 0.88 -8.53
CA LYS A 355 0.67 0.74 -7.17
C LYS A 355 0.50 -0.72 -6.74
N HIS A 356 -0.12 -1.59 -7.56
CA HIS A 356 -0.20 -3.03 -7.21
C HIS A 356 1.18 -3.63 -6.93
N LEU A 357 2.18 -3.34 -7.76
CA LEU A 357 3.51 -3.90 -7.63
C LEU A 357 4.17 -3.43 -6.33
N ALA A 358 4.06 -2.14 -6.03
CA ALA A 358 4.53 -1.60 -4.76
C ALA A 358 3.91 -2.27 -3.54
N ILE A 359 2.59 -2.53 -3.58
CA ILE A 359 1.89 -3.14 -2.47
C ILE A 359 2.27 -4.62 -2.34
N GLU A 360 2.39 -5.35 -3.45
CA GLU A 360 2.87 -6.73 -3.46
C GLU A 360 4.28 -6.81 -2.86
N LEU A 361 5.20 -5.94 -3.31
CA LEU A 361 6.57 -5.87 -2.81
C LEU A 361 6.67 -5.47 -1.32
N ALA A 362 5.77 -4.64 -0.83
CA ALA A 362 5.76 -4.23 0.58
C ALA A 362 5.56 -5.43 1.54
N GLY A 363 4.82 -6.45 1.13
CA GLY A 363 4.59 -7.64 1.94
C GLY A 363 5.71 -8.68 1.91
N VAL A 364 6.61 -8.59 0.92
CA VAL A 364 7.56 -9.66 0.61
C VAL A 364 8.82 -9.54 1.46
N LYS A 365 9.15 -10.62 2.17
CA LYS A 365 10.39 -10.72 2.97
C LYS A 365 11.52 -11.44 2.21
N GLN A 366 11.15 -12.37 1.33
CA GLN A 366 12.06 -13.13 0.49
C GLN A 366 12.70 -12.23 -0.57
N ASN A 367 13.79 -12.70 -1.18
CA ASN A 367 14.29 -12.08 -2.41
C ASN A 367 13.24 -12.21 -3.53
N VAL A 368 13.19 -11.22 -4.40
CA VAL A 368 12.19 -11.11 -5.46
C VAL A 368 12.79 -11.59 -6.77
N LEU A 369 12.01 -12.32 -7.57
CA LEU A 369 12.36 -12.63 -8.96
C LEU A 369 11.32 -12.01 -9.88
N PHE A 370 11.70 -10.93 -10.58
CA PHE A 370 10.88 -10.38 -11.65
C PHE A 370 11.05 -11.20 -12.91
N CYS A 371 9.95 -11.58 -13.54
CA CYS A 371 9.94 -12.32 -14.80
C CYS A 371 8.97 -11.69 -15.82
N GLU A 372 9.07 -12.14 -17.06
CA GLU A 372 8.16 -11.71 -18.12
C GLU A 372 6.76 -12.32 -17.95
N GLY A 373 5.77 -11.72 -18.63
CA GLY A 373 4.37 -12.06 -18.56
C GLY A 373 3.54 -11.04 -17.77
N ASN A 374 2.26 -10.89 -18.15
CA ASN A 374 1.39 -9.85 -17.61
C ASN A 374 0.78 -10.21 -16.24
N ASP A 375 0.66 -11.49 -15.93
CA ASP A 375 0.02 -11.97 -14.70
C ASP A 375 0.49 -13.38 -14.32
N LYS A 376 0.00 -13.88 -13.19
CA LYS A 376 0.34 -15.19 -12.60
C LYS A 376 -0.21 -16.39 -13.40
N SER A 377 -0.94 -16.16 -14.49
CA SER A 377 -1.34 -17.21 -15.42
C SER A 377 -0.28 -17.47 -16.50
N SER A 378 0.71 -16.58 -16.64
CA SER A 378 1.79 -16.70 -17.62
C SER A 378 2.58 -18.00 -17.45
N PHE A 379 3.12 -18.48 -18.56
CA PHE A 379 3.91 -19.69 -18.62
C PHE A 379 5.18 -19.57 -17.78
N ASP A 380 5.92 -18.49 -18.01
CA ASP A 380 7.10 -18.03 -17.29
C ASP A 380 6.90 -18.08 -15.78
N TYR A 381 5.85 -17.42 -15.28
CA TYR A 381 5.56 -17.37 -13.85
C TYR A 381 5.39 -18.78 -13.28
N LYS A 382 4.63 -19.65 -13.96
CA LYS A 382 4.38 -21.02 -13.48
C LYS A 382 5.66 -21.85 -13.42
N ILE A 383 6.52 -21.77 -14.45
CA ILE A 383 7.83 -22.44 -14.46
C ILE A 383 8.70 -21.89 -13.34
N TYR A 384 8.91 -20.58 -13.29
CA TYR A 384 9.85 -19.98 -12.35
C TYR A 384 9.40 -20.11 -10.90
N GLN A 385 8.09 -20.02 -10.61
CA GLN A 385 7.55 -20.25 -9.28
C GLN A 385 7.76 -21.70 -8.80
N ALA A 386 7.71 -22.68 -9.71
CA ALA A 386 8.03 -24.07 -9.39
C ALA A 386 9.53 -24.30 -9.23
N LEU A 387 10.36 -23.64 -10.05
CA LEU A 387 11.80 -23.79 -10.01
C LEU A 387 12.44 -23.05 -8.82
N PHE A 388 11.90 -21.92 -8.36
CA PHE A 388 12.52 -21.10 -7.31
C PHE A 388 11.55 -20.79 -6.17
N PRO A 389 11.07 -21.82 -5.43
CA PRO A 389 10.09 -21.64 -4.36
C PRO A 389 10.57 -20.77 -3.19
N GLU A 390 11.88 -20.57 -3.05
CA GLU A 390 12.51 -19.70 -2.06
C GLU A 390 12.43 -18.20 -2.39
N LEU A 391 12.14 -17.86 -3.66
CA LEU A 391 11.99 -16.50 -4.14
C LEU A 391 10.51 -16.12 -4.26
N SER A 392 10.20 -14.84 -4.12
CA SER A 392 8.90 -14.30 -4.49
C SER A 392 8.90 -13.97 -5.98
N VAL A 393 8.31 -14.83 -6.81
CA VAL A 393 8.24 -14.62 -8.26
C VAL A 393 7.11 -13.65 -8.58
N ILE A 394 7.40 -12.60 -9.36
CA ILE A 394 6.42 -11.58 -9.73
C ILE A 394 6.53 -11.30 -11.25
N PRO A 395 5.48 -11.61 -12.03
CA PRO A 395 5.44 -11.27 -13.45
C PRO A 395 5.14 -9.77 -13.61
N VAL A 396 5.91 -9.08 -14.44
CA VAL A 396 5.85 -7.60 -14.56
C VAL A 396 5.71 -7.08 -15.99
N GLY A 397 5.32 -7.95 -16.91
CA GLY A 397 5.08 -7.63 -18.32
C GLY A 397 6.28 -7.96 -19.20
N SER A 398 6.90 -6.94 -19.78
CA SER A 398 7.98 -7.07 -20.76
C SER A 398 9.37 -7.18 -20.15
N CYS A 399 10.36 -7.66 -20.93
CA CYS A 399 11.77 -7.65 -20.53
C CYS A 399 12.29 -6.25 -20.09
N ASN A 400 11.75 -5.16 -20.65
CA ASN A 400 12.09 -3.79 -20.25
C ASN A 400 11.57 -3.44 -18.85
N GLU A 401 10.38 -3.93 -18.51
CA GLU A 401 9.80 -3.76 -17.17
C GLU A 401 10.55 -4.58 -16.13
N VAL A 402 10.92 -5.84 -16.45
CA VAL A 402 11.82 -6.65 -15.62
C VAL A 402 13.10 -5.88 -15.32
N LYS A 403 13.80 -5.38 -16.35
CA LYS A 403 15.03 -4.59 -16.18
C LYS A 403 14.81 -3.37 -15.28
N ARG A 404 13.76 -2.58 -15.57
CA ARG A 404 13.44 -1.35 -14.85
C ARG A 404 13.18 -1.63 -13.37
N TYR A 405 12.32 -2.60 -13.06
CA TYR A 405 11.90 -2.87 -11.69
C TYR A 405 12.98 -3.58 -10.88
N THR A 406 13.76 -4.49 -11.47
CA THR A 406 14.92 -5.09 -10.78
C THR A 406 15.91 -4.01 -10.34
N ILE A 407 16.29 -3.10 -11.26
CA ILE A 407 17.25 -2.03 -10.97
C ILE A 407 16.67 -1.04 -9.94
N HIS A 408 15.41 -0.62 -10.12
CA HIS A 408 14.77 0.30 -9.19
C HIS A 408 14.69 -0.30 -7.78
N HIS A 409 14.18 -1.53 -7.65
CA HIS A 409 14.02 -2.20 -6.36
C HIS A 409 15.35 -2.38 -5.63
N ASN A 410 16.42 -2.78 -6.32
CA ASN A 410 17.73 -2.91 -5.69
C ASN A 410 18.36 -1.58 -5.27
N LYS A 411 17.92 -0.44 -5.84
CA LYS A 411 18.36 0.90 -5.42
C LYS A 411 17.56 1.43 -4.24
N THR A 412 16.28 1.09 -4.14
CA THR A 412 15.35 1.68 -3.16
C THR A 412 15.10 0.78 -1.96
N SER A 413 15.00 -0.53 -2.15
CA SER A 413 14.79 -1.50 -1.08
C SER A 413 16.10 -1.87 -0.40
N GLN A 414 16.11 -1.82 0.94
CA GLN A 414 17.19 -2.34 1.77
C GLN A 414 16.84 -3.67 2.44
N ARG A 415 15.64 -4.24 2.17
CA ARG A 415 15.14 -5.43 2.90
C ARG A 415 15.50 -6.73 2.21
N ASN A 416 15.41 -6.75 0.89
CA ASN A 416 15.58 -7.92 0.06
C ASN A 416 16.17 -7.51 -1.29
N THR A 417 16.81 -8.47 -1.95
CA THR A 417 17.38 -8.29 -3.29
C THR A 417 16.35 -8.71 -4.33
N ALA A 418 16.22 -7.93 -5.40
CA ALA A 418 15.51 -8.31 -6.60
C ALA A 418 16.47 -8.88 -7.64
N PHE A 419 16.00 -9.93 -8.31
CA PHE A 419 16.60 -10.50 -9.50
C PHE A 419 15.64 -10.30 -10.67
N GLY A 420 16.19 -10.22 -11.88
CA GLY A 420 15.41 -10.24 -13.11
C GLY A 420 15.73 -11.51 -13.89
N LEU A 421 14.73 -12.17 -14.46
CA LEU A 421 14.92 -13.25 -15.42
C LEU A 421 14.12 -12.93 -16.68
N ILE A 422 14.84 -12.79 -17.78
CA ILE A 422 14.28 -12.46 -19.11
C ILE A 422 14.69 -13.53 -20.11
N ASP A 423 14.00 -13.58 -21.23
CA ASP A 423 14.38 -14.46 -22.32
C ASP A 423 15.75 -14.08 -22.91
N ASN A 424 16.45 -15.05 -23.52
CA ASN A 424 17.76 -14.76 -24.09
C ASN A 424 17.69 -13.71 -25.20
N ASP A 425 16.62 -13.72 -26.00
CA ASP A 425 16.44 -12.90 -27.21
C ASP A 425 17.67 -12.85 -28.12
N LEU A 426 18.56 -13.86 -28.01
CA LEU A 426 19.86 -13.92 -28.68
C LEU A 426 20.73 -12.67 -28.38
N ARG A 427 20.78 -12.25 -27.12
CA ARG A 427 21.67 -11.19 -26.64
C ARG A 427 23.12 -11.61 -26.75
N ILE A 428 23.98 -10.68 -27.17
CA ILE A 428 25.45 -10.90 -27.17
C ILE A 428 25.97 -11.03 -25.74
N ASP A 429 27.10 -11.70 -25.57
CA ASP A 429 27.64 -12.00 -24.25
C ASP A 429 28.00 -10.73 -23.46
N GLU A 430 28.45 -9.66 -24.11
CA GLU A 430 28.71 -8.39 -23.42
C GLU A 430 27.43 -7.74 -22.86
N GLU A 431 26.28 -7.90 -23.53
CA GLU A 431 24.99 -7.42 -23.00
C GLU A 431 24.57 -8.27 -21.80
N LYS A 432 24.72 -9.59 -21.90
CA LYS A 432 24.40 -10.53 -20.81
C LYS A 432 25.23 -10.23 -19.55
N GLU A 433 26.52 -9.96 -19.69
CA GLU A 433 27.38 -9.61 -18.55
C GLU A 433 26.96 -8.29 -17.89
N LYS A 434 26.61 -7.25 -18.68
CA LYS A 434 26.07 -5.99 -18.14
C LYS A 434 24.74 -6.17 -17.42
N LEU A 435 23.88 -7.06 -17.90
CA LEU A 435 22.63 -7.39 -17.22
C LEU A 435 22.92 -8.09 -15.89
N LYS A 436 23.87 -9.03 -15.85
CA LYS A 436 24.27 -9.73 -14.62
C LYS A 436 24.81 -8.79 -13.56
N GLU A 437 25.55 -7.74 -13.93
CA GLU A 437 25.99 -6.69 -12.99
C GLU A 437 24.82 -6.02 -12.26
N ASN A 438 23.63 -6.02 -12.85
CA ASN A 438 22.39 -5.48 -12.30
C ASN A 438 21.46 -6.56 -11.72
N ASN A 439 21.97 -7.77 -11.43
CA ASN A 439 21.19 -8.92 -10.97
C ASN A 439 20.11 -9.38 -11.97
N ILE A 440 20.30 -9.13 -13.27
CA ILE A 440 19.39 -9.55 -14.33
C ILE A 440 20.05 -10.66 -15.14
N PHE A 441 19.36 -11.78 -15.28
CA PHE A 441 19.83 -12.97 -15.95
C PHE A 441 18.97 -13.26 -17.18
N THR A 442 19.57 -13.91 -18.17
CA THR A 442 18.87 -14.38 -19.36
C THR A 442 18.69 -15.89 -19.30
N THR A 443 17.60 -16.44 -19.81
CA THR A 443 17.45 -17.89 -20.00
C THR A 443 18.49 -18.43 -21.01
N LYS A 444 18.75 -19.74 -21.01
CA LYS A 444 19.57 -20.38 -22.06
C LYS A 444 18.80 -20.53 -23.39
N PHE A 445 17.48 -20.61 -23.30
CA PHE A 445 16.58 -20.73 -24.44
C PHE A 445 16.15 -19.35 -24.96
N LEU A 446 15.70 -19.26 -26.21
CA LEU A 446 15.11 -18.01 -26.70
C LEU A 446 13.72 -17.74 -26.14
N GLU A 447 13.00 -18.82 -25.82
CA GLU A 447 11.67 -18.86 -25.23
C GLU A 447 11.69 -19.98 -24.19
N ILE A 448 11.24 -19.71 -22.97
CA ILE A 448 11.31 -20.68 -21.86
C ILE A 448 10.54 -21.98 -22.16
N GLU A 449 9.54 -21.95 -23.04
CA GLU A 449 8.76 -23.10 -23.51
C GLU A 449 9.65 -24.20 -24.11
N MET A 450 10.82 -23.84 -24.65
CA MET A 450 11.79 -24.79 -25.20
C MET A 450 12.43 -25.69 -24.15
N LEU A 451 12.33 -25.35 -22.86
CA LEU A 451 12.67 -26.25 -21.76
C LEU A 451 11.89 -27.58 -21.83
N LEU A 452 10.66 -27.57 -22.36
CA LEU A 452 9.78 -28.74 -22.39
C LEU A 452 10.28 -29.78 -23.40
N CYS A 453 11.05 -29.34 -24.39
CA CYS A 453 11.62 -30.19 -25.41
C CYS A 453 12.90 -30.90 -24.95
N ASP A 454 13.41 -30.59 -23.76
CA ASP A 454 14.55 -31.30 -23.19
C ASP A 454 14.21 -32.79 -22.96
N GLU A 455 15.08 -33.69 -23.41
CA GLU A 455 14.83 -35.13 -23.31
C GLU A 455 14.61 -35.59 -21.87
N GLU A 456 15.37 -35.09 -20.90
CA GLU A 456 15.20 -35.50 -19.51
C GLU A 456 13.87 -35.01 -18.94
N VAL A 457 13.40 -33.84 -19.39
CA VAL A 457 12.09 -33.28 -19.03
C VAL A 457 10.96 -34.10 -19.65
N ILE A 458 11.06 -34.48 -20.94
CA ILE A 458 10.08 -35.35 -21.61
C ILE A 458 10.01 -36.70 -20.91
N ARG A 459 11.17 -37.35 -20.70
CA ARG A 459 11.24 -38.64 -20.01
C ARG A 459 10.65 -38.58 -18.62
N ALA A 460 11.01 -37.55 -17.86
CA ALA A 460 10.48 -37.36 -16.52
C ALA A 460 8.97 -37.16 -16.55
N THR A 461 8.40 -36.49 -17.56
CA THR A 461 6.94 -36.27 -17.70
C THR A 461 6.16 -37.58 -17.62
N PHE A 462 6.60 -38.58 -18.36
CA PHE A 462 5.91 -39.87 -18.51
C PHE A 462 6.56 -41.00 -17.70
N ASP A 463 7.46 -40.66 -16.77
CA ASP A 463 8.08 -41.63 -15.87
C ASP A 463 7.01 -42.27 -14.98
N GLY A 464 6.94 -43.60 -15.01
CA GLY A 464 5.93 -44.41 -14.33
C GLY A 464 4.65 -44.68 -15.14
N GLU A 465 4.50 -44.12 -16.34
CA GLU A 465 3.43 -44.50 -17.26
C GLU A 465 3.84 -45.72 -18.10
N ALA A 466 2.94 -46.67 -18.30
CA ALA A 466 3.17 -47.85 -19.15
C ALA A 466 3.05 -47.47 -20.63
N ILE A 467 3.96 -46.62 -21.12
CA ILE A 467 4.06 -46.24 -22.52
C ILE A 467 5.22 -47.00 -23.15
N ASP A 468 4.89 -48.12 -23.81
CA ASP A 468 5.85 -49.07 -24.36
C ASP A 468 6.75 -48.47 -25.48
N ASP A 469 6.32 -47.37 -26.12
CA ASP A 469 6.96 -46.76 -27.29
C ASP A 469 7.60 -45.38 -27.02
N MET A 470 7.75 -44.95 -25.76
CA MET A 470 8.24 -43.59 -25.44
C MET A 470 9.65 -43.29 -25.98
N ASP A 471 10.56 -44.27 -25.98
CA ASP A 471 11.90 -44.10 -26.56
C ASP A 471 11.85 -43.84 -28.07
N GLU A 472 10.94 -44.53 -28.78
CA GLU A 472 10.73 -44.34 -30.21
C GLU A 472 10.09 -42.98 -30.49
N ARG A 473 9.10 -42.56 -29.68
CA ARG A 473 8.48 -41.23 -29.79
C ARG A 473 9.47 -40.10 -29.54
N ILE A 474 10.32 -40.19 -28.53
CA ILE A 474 11.36 -39.18 -28.27
C ILE A 474 12.33 -39.10 -29.45
N LYS A 475 12.73 -40.25 -30.00
CA LYS A 475 13.60 -40.31 -31.18
C LYS A 475 12.93 -39.66 -32.39
N GLU A 476 11.68 -40.02 -32.68
CA GLU A 476 10.90 -39.45 -33.78
C GLU A 476 10.72 -37.94 -33.58
N PHE A 477 10.41 -37.50 -32.35
CA PHE A 477 10.25 -36.08 -32.03
C PHE A 477 11.52 -35.30 -32.33
N LYS A 478 12.70 -35.79 -31.92
CA LYS A 478 13.98 -35.15 -32.20
C LYS A 478 14.28 -35.06 -33.69
N GLU A 479 14.04 -36.15 -34.43
CA GLU A 479 14.23 -36.17 -35.89
C GLU A 479 13.31 -35.15 -36.58
N LYS A 480 12.03 -35.15 -36.23
CA LYS A 480 11.04 -34.21 -36.76
C LYS A 480 11.28 -32.77 -36.32
N PHE A 481 11.82 -32.55 -35.12
CA PHE A 481 12.23 -31.23 -34.64
C PHE A 481 13.36 -30.68 -35.52
N VAL A 482 14.40 -31.48 -35.79
CA VAL A 482 15.50 -31.09 -36.69
C VAL A 482 14.98 -30.78 -38.09
N GLU A 483 14.09 -31.63 -38.64
CA GLU A 483 13.45 -31.37 -39.94
C GLU A 483 12.70 -30.04 -39.95
N LYS A 484 11.86 -29.78 -38.94
CA LYS A 484 11.05 -28.55 -38.82
C LYS A 484 11.93 -27.31 -38.70
N ILE A 485 12.98 -27.34 -37.87
CA ILE A 485 13.93 -26.23 -37.72
C ILE A 485 14.68 -25.96 -39.03
N THR A 486 15.06 -27.02 -39.76
CA THR A 486 15.73 -26.88 -41.06
C THR A 486 14.78 -26.29 -42.11
N GLU A 487 13.53 -26.76 -42.16
CA GLU A 487 12.49 -26.24 -43.05
C GLU A 487 12.18 -24.76 -42.75
N LYS A 488 12.09 -24.42 -41.46
CA LYS A 488 11.76 -23.07 -40.96
C LYS A 488 12.97 -22.19 -40.70
N GLN A 489 14.18 -22.59 -41.12
CA GLN A 489 15.42 -21.86 -40.89
C GLN A 489 15.31 -20.37 -41.24
N GLU A 490 14.78 -20.08 -42.43
CA GLU A 490 14.58 -18.71 -42.91
C GLU A 490 13.62 -17.89 -42.04
N GLN A 491 12.61 -18.55 -41.44
CA GLN A 491 11.70 -17.90 -40.49
C GLN A 491 12.40 -17.61 -39.16
N ILE A 492 13.22 -18.54 -38.67
CA ILE A 492 14.00 -18.37 -37.43
C ILE A 492 14.96 -17.18 -37.57
N ILE A 493 15.70 -17.11 -38.68
CA ILE A 493 16.61 -16.01 -39.02
C ILE A 493 15.83 -14.68 -39.08
N ARG A 494 14.73 -14.61 -39.84
CA ARG A 494 13.92 -13.39 -39.95
C ARG A 494 13.35 -12.91 -38.61
N ASN A 495 12.91 -13.83 -37.77
CA ASN A 495 12.40 -13.51 -36.43
C ASN A 495 13.51 -12.91 -35.56
N LYS A 496 14.74 -13.42 -35.68
CA LYS A 496 15.91 -12.84 -35.03
C LYS A 496 16.26 -11.46 -35.59
N ASP A 497 16.36 -11.31 -36.91
CA ASP A 497 16.68 -10.03 -37.53
C ASP A 497 15.66 -8.95 -37.16
N LYS A 498 14.36 -9.32 -37.11
CA LYS A 498 13.30 -8.45 -36.62
C LYS A 498 13.58 -7.96 -35.19
N LYS A 499 13.91 -8.86 -34.26
CA LYS A 499 14.23 -8.49 -32.87
C LYS A 499 15.45 -7.55 -32.80
N ASN A 500 16.52 -7.84 -33.53
CA ASN A 500 17.71 -6.98 -33.59
C ASN A 500 17.36 -5.57 -34.11
N TYR A 501 16.57 -5.51 -35.19
CA TYR A 501 16.08 -4.27 -35.77
C TYR A 501 15.26 -3.45 -34.77
N GLU A 502 14.29 -4.08 -34.10
CA GLU A 502 13.45 -3.44 -33.09
C GLU A 502 14.27 -2.94 -31.88
N GLN A 503 15.31 -3.67 -31.47
CA GLN A 503 16.22 -3.25 -30.40
C GLN A 503 17.01 -1.99 -30.77
N VAL A 504 17.49 -1.87 -32.01
CA VAL A 504 18.15 -0.63 -32.47
C VAL A 504 17.18 0.54 -32.43
N LEU A 505 15.93 0.35 -32.90
CA LEU A 505 14.90 1.39 -32.85
C LEU A 505 14.57 1.83 -31.40
N GLN A 506 14.55 0.90 -30.45
CA GLN A 506 14.26 1.23 -29.05
C GLN A 506 15.43 1.90 -28.33
N THR A 507 16.66 1.65 -28.74
CA THR A 507 17.87 2.19 -28.08
C THR A 507 18.35 3.50 -28.69
N GLN A 508 18.13 3.71 -29.99
CA GLN A 508 18.51 4.93 -30.70
C GLN A 508 17.40 5.98 -30.64
N MET A 509 17.36 6.71 -29.52
CA MET A 509 16.44 7.83 -29.32
C MET A 509 16.95 9.12 -29.98
N TYR A 510 16.04 10.06 -30.26
CA TYR A 510 16.38 11.36 -30.86
C TYR A 510 17.25 12.20 -29.92
N ASP A 511 18.48 12.54 -30.35
CA ASP A 511 19.37 13.44 -29.64
C ASP A 511 19.04 14.90 -30.01
N THR A 512 18.51 15.63 -29.03
CA THR A 512 18.14 17.05 -29.18
C THR A 512 19.32 17.98 -29.39
N LYS A 513 20.56 17.52 -29.17
CA LYS A 513 21.79 18.28 -29.45
C LYS A 513 22.22 18.18 -30.92
N LYS A 514 21.64 17.25 -31.69
CA LYS A 514 21.97 16.99 -33.09
C LYS A 514 20.86 17.43 -34.02
N GLY A 515 21.23 17.75 -35.26
CA GLY A 515 20.25 18.03 -36.33
C GLY A 515 19.42 16.79 -36.69
N LYS A 516 18.29 17.00 -37.38
CA LYS A 516 17.42 15.89 -37.82
C LYS A 516 18.17 14.91 -38.72
N GLU A 517 18.93 15.43 -39.68
CA GLU A 517 19.68 14.65 -40.66
C GLU A 517 20.77 13.80 -39.99
N GLU A 518 21.45 14.36 -38.99
CA GLU A 518 22.49 13.65 -38.24
C GLU A 518 21.90 12.53 -37.38
N ASN A 519 20.74 12.76 -36.75
CA ASN A 519 20.02 11.69 -36.03
C ASN A 519 19.63 10.54 -36.96
N ILE A 520 19.14 10.85 -38.18
CA ILE A 520 18.80 9.85 -39.19
C ILE A 520 20.05 9.08 -39.62
N GLU A 521 21.17 9.76 -39.86
CA GLU A 521 22.42 9.12 -40.29
C GLU A 521 22.96 8.16 -39.22
N VAL A 522 22.95 8.57 -37.94
CA VAL A 522 23.34 7.69 -36.82
C VAL A 522 22.46 6.43 -36.76
N LEU A 523 21.14 6.59 -36.85
CA LEU A 523 20.21 5.46 -36.86
C LEU A 523 20.46 4.54 -38.04
N VAL A 524 20.61 5.08 -39.25
CA VAL A 524 20.88 4.31 -40.47
C VAL A 524 22.20 3.55 -40.35
N ASN A 525 23.25 4.16 -39.81
CA ASN A 525 24.53 3.48 -39.60
C ASN A 525 24.39 2.34 -38.60
N LYS A 526 23.68 2.55 -37.48
CA LYS A 526 23.40 1.48 -36.51
C LYS A 526 22.58 0.32 -37.08
N LEU A 527 21.62 0.62 -37.95
CA LEU A 527 20.83 -0.40 -38.64
C LEU A 527 21.68 -1.19 -39.66
N LYS A 528 22.65 -0.54 -40.32
CA LYS A 528 23.61 -1.20 -41.21
C LYS A 528 24.62 -2.07 -40.48
N ASP A 529 24.95 -1.71 -39.23
CA ASP A 529 25.86 -2.47 -38.36
C ASP A 529 25.21 -3.75 -37.79
N ILE A 530 23.90 -3.97 -37.99
CA ILE A 530 23.24 -5.22 -37.60
C ILE A 530 23.86 -6.35 -38.42
N THR A 531 24.64 -7.20 -37.75
CA THR A 531 25.21 -8.40 -38.36
C THR A 531 24.09 -9.35 -38.79
N ASP A 532 24.21 -9.86 -40.02
CA ASP A 532 23.33 -10.91 -40.53
C ASP A 532 23.47 -12.14 -39.63
N SER A 533 22.39 -12.52 -38.95
CA SER A 533 22.37 -13.67 -38.04
C SER A 533 22.34 -14.99 -38.81
N SER A 534 22.29 -14.95 -40.14
CA SER A 534 22.14 -16.13 -40.99
C SER A 534 23.32 -17.09 -40.90
N GLU A 535 24.57 -16.61 -40.86
CA GLU A 535 25.76 -17.48 -40.81
C GLU A 535 25.82 -18.27 -39.49
N GLU A 536 25.58 -17.61 -38.36
CA GLU A 536 25.58 -18.25 -37.03
C GLU A 536 24.46 -19.30 -36.92
N ILE A 537 23.23 -18.92 -37.26
CA ILE A 537 22.08 -19.82 -37.15
C ILE A 537 22.23 -21.01 -38.12
N LYS A 538 22.70 -20.78 -39.35
CA LYS A 538 22.99 -21.86 -40.31
C LYS A 538 24.04 -22.82 -39.78
N ALA A 539 25.14 -22.30 -39.25
CA ALA A 539 26.21 -23.14 -38.69
C ALA A 539 25.68 -24.02 -37.54
N ILE A 540 24.84 -23.48 -36.65
CA ILE A 540 24.24 -24.27 -35.56
C ILE A 540 23.29 -25.34 -36.10
N ILE A 541 22.46 -25.01 -37.09
CA ILE A 541 21.53 -25.96 -37.73
C ILE A 541 22.30 -27.10 -38.42
N GLU A 542 23.41 -26.80 -39.08
CA GLU A 542 24.27 -27.78 -39.75
C GLU A 542 24.89 -28.80 -38.77
N THR A 543 25.15 -28.41 -37.52
CA THR A 543 25.68 -29.36 -36.51
C THR A 543 24.71 -30.48 -36.18
N LYS A 544 23.39 -30.24 -36.35
CA LYS A 544 22.29 -31.13 -35.94
C LYS A 544 22.35 -31.57 -34.48
N VAL A 545 23.06 -30.84 -33.62
CA VAL A 545 23.11 -31.12 -32.18
C VAL A 545 21.81 -30.66 -31.55
N TYR A 546 20.93 -31.62 -31.22
CA TYR A 546 19.58 -31.36 -30.71
C TYR A 546 19.51 -30.29 -29.62
N GLN A 547 20.41 -30.36 -28.63
CA GLN A 547 20.46 -29.40 -27.52
C GLN A 547 20.65 -27.96 -28.01
N SER A 548 21.59 -27.73 -28.94
CA SER A 548 21.87 -26.40 -29.49
C SER A 548 20.69 -25.88 -30.33
N LEU A 549 19.95 -26.77 -30.99
CA LEU A 549 18.77 -26.40 -31.77
C LEU A 549 17.60 -25.95 -30.89
N ILE A 550 17.43 -26.58 -29.72
CA ILE A 550 16.43 -26.16 -28.73
C ILE A 550 16.77 -24.73 -28.25
N GLU A 551 18.04 -24.44 -27.98
CA GLU A 551 18.49 -23.14 -27.47
C GLU A 551 18.27 -21.98 -28.44
N ILE A 552 18.25 -22.23 -29.76
CA ILE A 552 18.01 -21.21 -30.80
C ILE A 552 16.58 -21.22 -31.38
N CYS A 553 15.70 -22.09 -30.89
CA CYS A 553 14.35 -22.21 -31.42
C CYS A 553 13.45 -21.07 -30.93
N ASN A 554 12.74 -20.42 -31.87
CA ASN A 554 11.73 -19.37 -31.60
C ASN A 554 10.36 -19.71 -32.21
N LEU A 555 10.06 -21.00 -32.30
CA LEU A 555 8.82 -21.54 -32.87
C LEU A 555 7.89 -22.11 -31.77
N GLY A 556 8.09 -21.70 -30.52
CA GLY A 556 7.86 -22.55 -29.34
C GLY A 556 6.45 -23.11 -29.17
N HIS A 557 5.57 -22.34 -28.50
CA HIS A 557 4.24 -22.81 -28.09
C HIS A 557 3.39 -23.36 -29.24
N LYS A 558 3.41 -22.69 -30.41
CA LYS A 558 2.48 -22.99 -31.51
C LYS A 558 2.92 -24.16 -32.40
N GLU A 559 4.19 -24.18 -32.82
CA GLU A 559 4.66 -25.13 -33.83
C GLU A 559 5.42 -26.32 -33.21
N ILE A 560 6.01 -26.15 -32.02
CA ILE A 560 6.79 -27.19 -31.36
C ILE A 560 5.97 -27.89 -30.29
N THR A 561 5.67 -27.25 -29.16
CA THR A 561 5.00 -27.94 -28.04
C THR A 561 3.53 -28.25 -28.39
N GLY A 562 2.82 -27.28 -28.97
CA GLY A 562 1.41 -27.38 -29.33
C GLY A 562 1.08 -28.21 -30.58
N GLU A 563 2.02 -28.37 -31.51
CA GLU A 563 1.83 -29.18 -32.73
C GLU A 563 2.64 -30.47 -32.68
N LEU A 564 3.98 -30.35 -32.68
CA LEU A 564 4.87 -31.52 -32.76
C LEU A 564 4.81 -32.39 -31.50
N GLY A 565 4.85 -31.77 -30.32
CA GLY A 565 4.78 -32.44 -29.03
C GLY A 565 3.46 -33.16 -28.85
N ASN A 566 2.35 -32.45 -29.11
CA ASN A 566 1.00 -33.02 -29.06
C ASN A 566 0.77 -34.18 -30.03
N LYS A 567 1.42 -34.15 -31.20
CA LYS A 567 1.26 -35.18 -32.22
C LYS A 567 2.11 -36.43 -31.97
N ILE A 568 3.35 -36.25 -31.52
CA ILE A 568 4.34 -37.33 -31.46
C ILE A 568 4.51 -37.86 -30.04
N ILE A 569 4.65 -36.97 -29.05
CA ILE A 569 4.91 -37.39 -27.68
C ILE A 569 3.62 -37.88 -27.03
N ASP A 570 2.67 -36.96 -26.84
CA ASP A 570 1.38 -37.28 -26.26
C ASP A 570 0.38 -36.14 -26.43
N SER A 571 -0.92 -36.47 -26.54
CA SER A 571 -1.97 -35.45 -26.53
C SER A 571 -1.92 -34.63 -25.23
N ASP A 572 -1.93 -33.30 -25.34
CA ASP A 572 -1.82 -32.37 -24.20
C ASP A 572 -0.42 -32.35 -23.55
N PHE A 573 0.62 -32.61 -24.35
CA PHE A 573 2.03 -32.67 -23.96
C PHE A 573 2.45 -31.49 -23.09
N GLU A 574 2.15 -30.27 -23.53
CA GLU A 574 2.58 -29.06 -22.83
C GLU A 574 2.04 -28.98 -21.40
N ASN A 575 0.74 -29.20 -21.21
CA ASN A 575 0.12 -29.14 -19.89
C ASN A 575 0.59 -30.28 -18.98
N LYS A 576 0.79 -31.49 -19.53
CA LYS A 576 1.31 -32.65 -18.78
C LYS A 576 2.75 -32.42 -18.32
N THR A 577 3.62 -31.95 -19.21
CA THR A 577 5.00 -31.62 -18.87
C THR A 577 5.07 -30.48 -17.86
N MET A 578 4.28 -29.43 -18.03
CA MET A 578 4.16 -28.35 -17.04
C MET A 578 3.75 -28.87 -15.67
N SER A 579 2.70 -29.70 -15.61
CA SER A 579 2.24 -30.32 -14.37
C SER A 579 3.33 -31.17 -13.72
N LYS A 580 4.12 -31.91 -14.51
CA LYS A 580 5.24 -32.69 -13.96
C LYS A 580 6.33 -31.80 -13.40
N ILE A 581 6.72 -30.72 -14.09
CA ILE A 581 7.71 -29.76 -13.58
C ILE A 581 7.23 -29.14 -12.25
N ILE A 582 5.96 -28.75 -12.17
CA ILE A 582 5.39 -28.15 -10.96
C ILE A 582 5.39 -29.12 -9.77
N ASN A 583 5.15 -30.41 -10.01
CA ASN A 583 4.91 -31.39 -8.94
C ASN A 583 6.10 -32.32 -8.63
N ASN A 584 7.21 -32.24 -9.37
CA ASN A 584 8.37 -33.13 -9.18
C ASN A 584 9.63 -32.36 -8.74
N GLY A 585 9.91 -32.40 -7.43
CA GLY A 585 11.07 -31.71 -6.83
C GLY A 585 12.44 -32.20 -7.31
N GLU A 586 12.59 -33.47 -7.68
CA GLU A 586 13.84 -33.98 -8.25
C GLU A 586 14.08 -33.44 -9.66
N LEU A 587 13.02 -33.41 -10.48
CA LEU A 587 13.07 -32.81 -11.81
C LEU A 587 13.40 -31.31 -11.73
N GLN A 588 12.75 -30.57 -10.84
CA GLN A 588 13.05 -29.15 -10.60
C GLN A 588 14.53 -28.95 -10.25
N LYS A 589 15.10 -29.81 -9.39
CA LYS A 589 16.52 -29.74 -9.03
C LYS A 589 17.44 -29.99 -10.23
N LYS A 590 17.15 -31.02 -11.05
CA LYS A 590 17.91 -31.30 -12.28
C LYS A 590 17.85 -30.13 -13.26
N ILE A 591 16.66 -29.55 -13.47
CA ILE A 591 16.47 -28.37 -14.33
C ILE A 591 17.31 -27.20 -13.81
N ARG A 592 17.24 -26.89 -12.50
CA ARG A 592 18.06 -25.83 -11.88
C ARG A 592 19.55 -26.07 -12.10
N GLU A 593 20.04 -27.28 -11.84
CA GLU A 593 21.46 -27.64 -11.98
C GLU A 593 21.96 -27.55 -13.43
N LYS A 594 21.11 -27.92 -14.40
CA LYS A 594 21.47 -27.92 -15.83
C LYS A 594 21.39 -26.53 -16.46
N TYR A 595 20.36 -25.75 -16.12
CA TYR A 595 20.02 -24.52 -16.85
C TYR A 595 20.27 -23.23 -16.07
N PHE A 596 20.17 -23.27 -14.74
CA PHE A 596 20.17 -22.08 -13.88
C PHE A 596 21.27 -22.11 -12.81
N LYS A 597 22.25 -22.99 -12.95
CA LYS A 597 23.39 -23.05 -12.03
C LYS A 597 24.19 -21.73 -12.07
N GLY A 598 24.48 -21.17 -10.91
CA GLY A 598 25.13 -19.86 -10.78
C GLY A 598 24.17 -18.67 -10.81
N TYR A 599 22.86 -18.90 -11.02
CA TYR A 599 21.88 -17.83 -11.03
C TYR A 599 21.52 -17.48 -9.59
N PHE A 600 21.30 -16.20 -9.34
CA PHE A 600 20.83 -15.68 -8.04
C PHE A 600 21.77 -15.93 -6.85
N GLU A 601 23.02 -16.34 -7.10
CA GLU A 601 24.03 -16.49 -6.05
C GLU A 601 24.31 -15.13 -5.42
N THR A 602 24.08 -15.03 -4.11
CA THR A 602 24.17 -13.78 -3.33
C THR A 602 25.61 -13.44 -2.91
N GLU A 603 26.62 -14.25 -3.26
CA GLU A 603 28.02 -14.09 -2.81
C GLU A 603 28.73 -12.82 -3.31
N LYS A 604 28.07 -11.95 -4.11
CA LYS A 604 28.69 -10.74 -4.68
C LYS A 604 28.18 -9.40 -4.17
N LEU A 605 27.43 -9.33 -3.06
CA LEU A 605 27.06 -8.05 -2.46
C LEU A 605 27.30 -8.06 -0.94
N LEU A 606 28.58 -8.04 -0.56
CA LEU A 606 29.02 -7.56 0.75
C LEU A 606 28.50 -6.12 0.92
N VAL A 607 27.46 -6.00 1.74
CA VAL A 607 27.19 -4.91 2.69
C VAL A 607 27.95 -3.60 2.41
N PRO A 608 27.29 -2.54 1.90
CA PRO A 608 27.78 -1.19 2.10
C PRO A 608 27.64 -0.82 3.58
N GLN A 609 28.74 -1.00 4.32
CA GLN A 609 29.14 -0.33 5.57
C GLN A 609 28.02 0.16 6.51
N PHE A 610 27.60 -0.69 7.45
CA PHE A 610 27.04 -0.27 8.75
C PHE A 610 27.84 -0.89 9.92
N LEU A 611 29.16 -0.75 9.87
CA LEU A 611 30.07 -1.16 10.95
C LEU A 611 30.95 -0.03 11.49
N ASN A 612 30.54 1.23 11.33
CA ASN A 612 31.20 2.35 12.01
C ASN A 612 30.19 3.29 12.67
N SER A 613 29.59 2.82 13.77
CA SER A 613 29.03 3.70 14.81
C SER A 613 28.89 2.96 16.13
N PHE A 614 30.02 2.59 16.72
CA PHE A 614 30.23 2.58 18.18
C PHE A 614 31.52 3.36 18.41
N PRO A 615 31.47 4.40 19.24
CA PRO A 615 31.92 4.24 20.62
C PRO A 615 30.78 4.20 21.64
#